data_AF-A0A1C0TZ84-F1
#
_entry.id   AF-A0A1C0TZ84-F1
#
_cell.length_a   1.000
_cell.length_b   1.000
_cell.length_c   1.000
_cell.angle_alpha   90.00
_cell.angle_beta   90.00
_cell.angle_gamma   90.00
#
_symmetry.space_group_name_H-M   'P 1'
#
loop_
_entity.id
_entity.type
_entity.pdbx_description
1 polymer ?
#
loop_
_entity_poly.entity_id
_entity_poly.type
_entity_poly.pdbx_seq_one_letter_code
_entity_poly.pdbx_strand_id
1 'polypeptide(L)'
;MTKDSLVSVFNRAGDAVSALTEQGFTVMSIMIRDSAPRIQIARHQHCEQLIRNGKATYRYLGRNSDYRQGMFMHCGCQVFWSESLH
;
A
#
# COMPACT_ATOMS: atom_id res chain seq x y z
N MET A 1 12.12 -4.86 19.31
CA MET A 1 12.30 -3.75 18.35
C MET A 1 13.05 -2.63 19.06
N THR A 2 14.18 -2.18 18.53
CA THR A 2 14.99 -1.11 19.13
C THR A 2 14.54 0.27 18.61
N LYS A 3 14.90 1.35 19.31
CA LYS A 3 14.54 2.72 18.92
C LYS A 3 15.02 3.08 17.50
N ASP A 4 16.22 2.63 17.12
CA ASP A 4 16.79 2.89 15.79
C ASP A 4 16.03 2.15 14.68
N SER A 5 15.52 0.96 14.98
CA SER A 5 14.67 0.20 14.06
C SER A 5 13.30 0.85 13.83
N LEU A 6 12.80 1.63 14.79
CA LEU A 6 11.54 2.37 14.61
C LEU A 6 11.73 3.59 13.72
N VAL A 7 12.79 4.36 13.95
CA VAL A 7 13.11 5.55 13.15
C VAL A 7 13.28 5.18 11.68
N SER A 8 13.98 4.08 11.37
CA SER A 8 14.14 3.62 9.99
C SER A 8 12.85 3.16 9.32
N VAL A 9 11.88 2.63 10.09
CA VAL A 9 10.54 2.29 9.57
C VAL A 9 9.77 3.57 9.21
N PHE A 10 9.81 4.58 10.09
CA PHE A 10 9.14 5.86 9.83
C PHE A 10 9.74 6.61 8.63
N ASN A 11 11.07 6.63 8.51
CA ASN A 11 11.72 7.26 7.35
C ASN A 11 11.28 6.60 6.03
N ARG A 12 11.32 5.26 5.96
CA ARG A 12 10.86 4.52 4.77
C ARG A 12 9.39 4.79 4.45
N ALA A 13 8.53 4.85 5.47
CA ALA A 13 7.13 5.19 5.28
C ALA A 13 6.96 6.62 4.74
N GLY A 14 7.72 7.59 5.25
CA GLY A 14 7.75 8.97 4.77
C GLY A 14 8.17 9.06 3.30
N ASP A 15 9.29 8.43 2.95
CA ASP A 15 9.80 8.40 1.57
C ASP A 15 8.78 7.79 0.61
N ALA A 16 8.15 6.69 1.01
CA ALA A 16 7.12 6.04 0.20
C ALA A 16 5.87 6.91 0.02
N VAL A 17 5.43 7.62 1.06
CA VAL A 17 4.28 8.53 1.00
C VAL A 17 4.56 9.70 0.07
N SER A 18 5.74 10.32 0.17
CA SER A 18 6.14 11.40 -0.73
C SER A 18 6.16 10.93 -2.18
N ALA A 19 6.81 9.80 -2.46
CA ALA A 19 6.89 9.24 -3.81
C ALA A 19 5.52 8.85 -4.39
N LEU A 20 4.63 8.26 -3.58
CA LEU A 20 3.27 7.93 -4.00
C LEU A 20 2.44 9.19 -4.31
N THR A 21 2.58 10.23 -3.48
CA THR A 21 1.89 11.51 -3.67
C THR A 21 2.37 12.20 -4.95
N GLU A 22 3.68 12.21 -5.21
CA GLU A 22 4.26 12.74 -6.46
C GLU A 22 3.79 11.96 -7.70
N GLN A 23 3.56 10.67 -7.56
CA GLN A 23 2.97 9.81 -8.62
C GLN A 23 1.46 9.99 -8.80
N GLY A 24 0.83 10.85 -7.98
CA GLY A 24 -0.59 11.18 -8.07
C GLY A 24 -1.51 10.23 -7.32
N PHE A 25 -0.99 9.38 -6.42
CA PHE A 25 -1.84 8.58 -5.53
C PHE A 25 -2.31 9.38 -4.32
N THR A 26 -3.55 9.16 -3.89
CA THR A 26 -4.03 9.66 -2.61
C THR A 26 -3.76 8.65 -1.50
N VAL A 27 -2.85 8.98 -0.59
CA VAL A 27 -2.59 8.17 0.62
C VAL A 27 -3.70 8.38 1.64
N MET A 28 -4.32 7.29 2.09
CA MET A 28 -5.41 7.31 3.07
C MET A 28 -4.93 7.01 4.48
N SER A 29 -4.07 6.01 4.65
CA SER A 29 -3.59 5.59 5.96
C SER A 29 -2.25 4.88 5.88
N ILE A 30 -1.52 4.87 7.01
CA ILE A 30 -0.26 4.14 7.17
C ILE A 30 -0.40 3.27 8.41
N MET A 31 -0.11 1.98 8.28
CA MET A 31 -0.11 1.02 9.37
C MET A 31 1.24 0.31 9.44
N ILE A 32 1.84 0.25 10.61
CA ILE A 32 3.07 -0.52 10.84
C ILE A 32 2.68 -1.82 11.53
N ARG A 33 2.97 -2.95 10.88
CA ARG A 33 2.77 -4.31 11.41
C ARG A 33 4.08 -5.07 11.30
N ASP A 34 4.57 -5.65 12.40
CA ASP A 34 5.78 -6.48 12.41
C ASP A 34 7.00 -5.79 11.76
N SER A 35 7.18 -4.50 12.05
CA SER A 35 8.23 -3.64 11.47
C SER A 35 8.16 -3.45 9.94
N ALA A 36 7.03 -3.83 9.32
CA ALA A 36 6.73 -3.59 7.91
C ALA A 36 5.63 -2.52 7.77
N PRO A 37 5.94 -1.37 7.15
CA PRO A 37 4.93 -0.36 6.85
C PRO A 37 4.01 -0.82 5.72
N ARG A 38 2.71 -0.62 5.94
CA ARG A 38 1.63 -0.88 5.00
C ARG A 38 0.90 0.44 4.74
N ILE A 39 0.83 0.85 3.49
CA ILE A 39 0.27 2.13 3.08
C ILE A 39 -1.03 1.85 2.33
N GLN A 40 -2.14 2.38 2.83
CA GLN A 40 -3.41 2.34 2.15
C GLN A 40 -3.53 3.56 1.23
N ILE A 41 -3.83 3.33 -0.03
CA ILE A 41 -4.16 4.39 -1.00
C ILE A 41 -5.63 4.29 -1.42
N ALA A 42 -6.17 5.39 -1.91
CA ALA A 42 -7.48 5.38 -2.56
C ALA A 42 -7.40 4.62 -3.89
N ARG A 43 -8.52 4.01 -4.29
CA ARG A 43 -8.62 3.36 -5.59
C ARG A 43 -8.66 4.43 -6.68
N HIS A 44 -7.77 4.33 -7.66
CA HIS A 44 -7.70 5.21 -8.82
C HIS A 44 -7.61 4.43 -10.12
N GLN A 45 -7.86 5.08 -11.26
CA GLN A 45 -7.67 4.46 -12.58
C GLN A 45 -6.22 3.97 -12.81
N HIS A 46 -5.23 4.62 -12.18
CA HIS A 46 -3.83 4.18 -12.21
C HIS A 46 -3.66 2.79 -11.58
N CYS A 47 -4.45 2.43 -10.57
CA CYS A 47 -4.40 1.11 -9.93
C CYS A 47 -4.69 -0.03 -10.93
N GLU A 48 -5.67 0.18 -11.81
CA GLU A 48 -6.00 -0.76 -12.90
C GLU A 48 -4.86 -0.89 -13.92
N GLN A 49 -4.11 0.20 -14.16
CA GLN A 49 -2.91 0.15 -15.01
C GLN A 49 -1.79 -0.65 -14.35
N LEU A 50 -1.58 -0.49 -13.03
CA LEU A 50 -0.58 -1.28 -12.30
C LEU A 50 -0.89 -2.78 -12.37
N ILE A 51 -2.16 -3.16 -12.24
CA ILE A 51 -2.59 -4.55 -12.38
C ILE A 51 -2.33 -5.05 -13.80
N ARG A 52 -2.78 -4.33 -14.82
CA ARG A 52 -2.60 -4.72 -16.23
C ARG A 52 -1.13 -4.86 -16.63
N ASN A 53 -0.26 -4.01 -16.07
CA ASN A 53 1.18 -4.04 -16.33
C ASN A 53 1.93 -5.07 -15.46
N GLY A 54 1.23 -5.87 -14.66
CA GLY A 54 1.84 -6.87 -13.77
C GLY A 54 2.63 -6.28 -12.59
N LYS A 55 2.49 -4.98 -12.32
CA LYS A 55 3.17 -4.28 -11.21
C LYS A 55 2.42 -4.41 -9.89
N ALA A 56 1.13 -4.71 -9.96
CA ALA A 56 0.30 -5.00 -8.80
C ALA A 56 -0.43 -6.33 -9.00
N THR A 57 -0.92 -6.89 -7.90
CA THR A 57 -1.74 -8.11 -7.92
C THR A 57 -2.98 -7.93 -7.08
N TYR A 58 -4.07 -8.62 -7.45
CA TYR A 58 -5.24 -8.72 -6.59
C TYR A 58 -5.03 -9.81 -5.54
N ARG A 59 -5.39 -9.47 -4.30
CA ARG A 59 -5.56 -10.42 -3.22
C ARG A 59 -7.02 -10.42 -2.79
N TYR A 60 -7.55 -11.62 -2.59
CA TYR A 60 -8.87 -11.84 -2.03
C TYR A 60 -8.72 -12.11 -0.54
N LEU A 61 -9.53 -11.41 0.26
CA LEU A 61 -9.57 -11.50 1.70
C LEU A 61 -10.98 -11.88 2.16
N GLY A 62 -11.07 -12.49 3.34
CA GLY A 62 -12.33 -12.95 3.94
C GLY A 62 -12.62 -14.42 3.66
N ARG A 63 -13.56 -15.00 4.42
CA ARG A 63 -13.91 -16.43 4.31
C ARG A 63 -14.47 -16.82 2.94
N ASN A 64 -15.16 -15.89 2.28
CA ASN A 64 -15.78 -16.11 0.97
C ASN A 64 -15.12 -15.28 -0.16
N SER A 65 -13.94 -14.69 0.07
CA SER A 65 -13.30 -13.78 -0.90
C SER A 65 -14.09 -12.51 -1.21
N ASP A 66 -15.01 -12.10 -0.32
CA ASP A 66 -15.89 -10.93 -0.51
C ASP A 66 -15.13 -9.60 -0.61
N TYR A 67 -13.90 -9.56 -0.10
CA TYR A 67 -13.05 -8.38 -0.12
C TYR A 67 -11.91 -8.57 -1.10
N ARG A 68 -11.95 -7.82 -2.21
CA ARG A 68 -10.82 -7.74 -3.14
C ARG A 68 -10.00 -6.50 -2.84
N GLN A 69 -8.68 -6.66 -2.78
CA GLN A 69 -7.74 -5.55 -2.68
C GLN A 69 -6.66 -5.69 -3.72
N GLY A 70 -6.22 -4.59 -4.30
CA GLY A 70 -4.99 -4.56 -5.07
C GLY A 70 -3.81 -4.26 -4.16
N MET A 71 -2.64 -4.80 -4.50
CA MET A 71 -1.43 -4.62 -3.70
C MET A 71 -0.17 -4.71 -4.56
N PHE A 72 0.80 -3.87 -4.19
CA PHE A 72 2.15 -3.84 -4.77
C PHE A 72 3.18 -3.42 -3.71
N MET A 73 4.45 -3.59 -4.05
CA MET A 73 5.57 -3.14 -3.21
C MET A 73 6.15 -1.84 -3.76
N HIS A 74 6.39 -0.86 -2.89
CA HIS A 74 7.02 0.41 -3.25
C HIS A 74 7.93 0.90 -2.13
N CYS A 75 9.19 1.21 -2.44
CA CYS A 75 10.18 1.65 -1.44
C CYS A 75 10.27 0.73 -0.20
N GLY A 76 10.12 -0.59 -0.40
CA GLY A 76 10.10 -1.58 0.70
C GLY A 76 8.84 -1.57 1.57
N CYS A 77 7.84 -0.76 1.21
CA CYS A 77 6.53 -0.69 1.86
C CYS A 77 5.49 -1.48 1.05
N GLN A 78 4.55 -2.13 1.73
CA GLN A 78 3.41 -2.74 1.06
C GLN A 78 2.34 -1.67 0.83
N VAL A 79 2.01 -1.39 -0.43
CA VAL A 79 0.95 -0.45 -0.78
C VAL A 79 -0.28 -1.22 -1.22
N PHE A 80 -1.46 -0.85 -0.72
CA PHE A 80 -2.70 -1.56 -1.04
C PHE A 80 -3.90 -0.61 -1.15
N TRP A 81 -4.93 -1.05 -1.87
CA TRP A 81 -6.22 -0.36 -1.96
C TRP A 81 -7.37 -1.37 -1.98
N SER A 82 -8.53 -0.95 -1.49
CA SER A 82 -9.75 -1.76 -1.56
C SER A 82 -10.42 -1.60 -2.93
N GLU A 83 -10.89 -2.70 -3.51
CA GLU A 83 -11.72 -2.69 -4.72
C GLU A 83 -13.21 -2.56 -4.39
N SER A 84 -13.59 -2.82 -3.14
CA SER A 84 -14.94 -2.62 -2.65
C SER A 84 -15.24 -1.13 -2.61
N LEU A 85 -16.06 -0.67 -3.56
CA LEU A 85 -16.80 0.58 -3.47
C LEU A 85 -17.87 0.35 -2.38
N HIS A 86 -17.78 1.09 -1.28
CA HIS A 86 -18.90 1.15 -0.34
C HIS A 86 -20.11 1.81 -1.02
#